data_AF-A0A2W5JZ50-F1
#
_entry.id   AF-A0A2W5JZ50-F1
#
_cell.length_a   1.000
_cell.length_b   1.000
_cell.length_c   1.000
_cell.angle_alpha   90.00
_cell.angle_beta   90.00
_cell.angle_gamma   90.00
#
_symmetry.space_group_name_H-M   'P 1'
#
loop_
_entity.id
_entity.type
_entity.pdbx_description
1 polymer ?
#
loop_
_entity_poly.entity_id
_entity_poly.type
_entity_poly.pdbx_seq_one_letter_code
_entity_poly.pdbx_strand_id
1 'polypeptide(L)'
;MTTPTPIVDERAWQLQEQALRAAHVRRDEPDAAALADRRLLRALREPPLSPLPADFAAGVARLAAPAAATRTVDTRLERLLGAVLGIALGAAALAQGLEQGAEWLRILAEQASPLPPGTLRLGVALAACVGCSWLIGLLPRRQARRSLRH
;
A
#
# COMPACT_ATOMS: atom_id res chain seq x y z
N MET A 1 -13.54 31.42 11.38
CA MET A 1 -13.86 30.00 11.15
C MET A 1 -12.57 29.21 11.27
N THR A 2 -12.29 28.68 12.45
CA THR A 2 -11.13 27.83 12.76
C THR A 2 -11.55 26.38 12.61
N THR A 3 -11.01 25.67 11.62
CA THR A 3 -11.18 24.22 11.49
C THR A 3 -10.44 23.54 12.65
N PRO A 4 -11.10 22.72 13.49
CA PRO A 4 -10.41 21.96 14.53
C PRO A 4 -9.47 20.96 13.85
N THR A 5 -8.17 21.08 14.09
CA THR A 5 -7.20 20.03 13.80
C THR A 5 -7.63 18.77 14.55
N PRO A 6 -7.76 17.59 13.90
CA PRO A 6 -8.05 16.37 14.62
C PRO A 6 -6.85 16.06 15.52
N ILE A 7 -6.97 16.41 16.80
CA ILE A 7 -6.04 15.96 17.83
C ILE A 7 -6.35 14.46 17.97
N VAL A 8 -5.47 13.61 17.44
CA VAL A 8 -5.52 12.19 17.75
C VAL A 8 -5.24 12.09 19.23
N ASP A 9 -6.29 11.84 20.02
CA ASP A 9 -6.16 11.62 21.45
C ASP A 9 -5.50 10.26 21.65
N GLU A 10 -4.21 10.27 21.99
CA GLU A 10 -3.41 9.07 22.24
C GLU A 10 -4.09 8.16 23.26
N ARG A 11 -4.81 8.71 24.25
CA ARG A 11 -5.52 7.89 25.24
C ARG A 11 -6.70 7.17 24.60
N ALA A 12 -7.46 7.84 23.75
CA ALA A 12 -8.56 7.24 23.01
C ALA A 12 -8.06 6.16 22.03
N TRP A 13 -6.92 6.40 21.38
CA TRP A 13 -6.28 5.44 20.50
C TRP A 13 -5.82 4.17 21.25
N GLN A 14 -5.15 4.35 22.39
CA GLN A 14 -4.70 3.23 23.23
C GLN A 14 -5.89 2.40 23.77
N LEU A 15 -7.00 3.05 24.13
CA LEU A 15 -8.21 2.37 24.56
C LEU A 15 -8.83 1.53 23.43
N GLN A 16 -8.84 2.03 22.19
CA GLN A 16 -9.28 1.26 21.02
C GLN A 16 -8.37 0.07 20.72
N GLU A 17 -7.06 0.26 20.78
CA GLU A 17 -6.07 -0.81 20.61
C GLU A 17 -6.22 -1.90 21.68
N GLN A 18 -6.44 -1.52 22.93
CA GLN A 18 -6.69 -2.45 24.02
C GLN A 18 -8.00 -3.21 23.84
N ALA A 19 -9.08 -2.55 23.41
CA ALA A 19 -10.37 -3.19 23.10
C ALA A 19 -10.26 -4.22 21.96
N LEU A 20 -9.51 -3.90 20.90
CA LEU A 20 -9.24 -4.82 19.78
C LEU A 20 -8.47 -6.07 20.21
N ARG A 21 -7.46 -5.91 21.08
CA ARG A 21 -6.68 -7.03 21.64
C ARG A 21 -7.53 -7.86 22.61
N ALA A 22 -8.34 -7.22 23.46
CA ALA A 22 -9.27 -7.90 24.38
C ALA A 22 -10.42 -8.62 23.67
N ALA A 23 -10.82 -8.18 22.47
CA ALA A 23 -11.78 -8.89 21.64
C ALA A 23 -11.20 -10.20 21.06
N HIS A 24 -9.88 -10.28 20.89
CA HIS A 24 -9.19 -11.51 20.46
C HIS A 24 -8.87 -12.46 21.63
N VAL A 25 -8.57 -11.91 22.81
CA VAL A 25 -8.27 -12.70 24.02
C VAL A 25 -9.57 -12.87 24.83
N ARG A 26 -10.38 -13.87 24.48
CA ARG A 26 -11.55 -14.24 25.28
C ARG A 26 -11.09 -14.82 26.63
N ARG A 27 -10.99 -13.99 27.67
CA ARG A 27 -10.92 -14.45 29.07
C ARG A 27 -11.50 -13.40 30.03
N ASP A 28 -12.69 -13.71 30.52
CA ASP A 28 -13.29 -13.39 31.83
C ASP A 28 -12.92 -12.07 32.52
N GLU A 29 -13.58 -10.97 32.13
CA GLU A 29 -14.25 -9.98 32.99
C GLU A 29 -14.72 -8.79 32.12
N PRO A 30 -16.02 -8.43 32.08
CA PRO A 30 -16.50 -7.38 31.20
C PRO A 30 -16.42 -5.99 31.85
N ASP A 31 -15.43 -5.21 31.43
CA ASP A 31 -15.44 -3.76 31.64
C ASP A 31 -16.60 -3.12 30.85
N ALA A 32 -17.27 -2.12 31.42
CA ALA A 32 -18.50 -1.54 30.84
C ALA A 32 -18.26 -0.92 29.44
N ALA A 33 -17.05 -0.41 29.21
CA ALA A 33 -16.60 0.08 27.90
C ALA A 33 -16.42 -1.05 26.87
N ALA A 34 -15.90 -2.21 27.29
CA ALA A 34 -15.72 -3.38 26.43
C ALA A 34 -17.08 -4.00 26.01
N LEU A 35 -18.12 -3.84 26.82
CA LEU A 35 -19.49 -4.24 26.47
C LEU A 35 -20.10 -3.38 25.36
N ALA A 36 -19.86 -2.06 25.37
CA ALA A 36 -20.33 -1.15 24.32
C ALA A 36 -19.66 -1.47 22.98
N ASP A 37 -18.35 -1.72 23.00
CA ASP A 37 -17.57 -2.03 21.80
C ASP A 37 -17.93 -3.40 21.21
N ARG A 38 -18.17 -4.40 22.05
CA ARG A 38 -18.69 -5.72 21.62
C ARG A 38 -20.08 -5.63 20.97
N ARG A 39 -20.94 -4.72 21.43
CA ARG A 39 -22.26 -4.47 20.79
C ARG A 39 -22.09 -3.85 19.40
N LEU A 40 -21.17 -2.91 19.25
CA LEU A 40 -20.84 -2.31 17.96
C LEU A 40 -20.29 -3.34 16.98
N LEU A 41 -19.32 -4.15 17.40
CA LEU A 41 -18.75 -5.23 16.58
C LEU A 41 -19.80 -6.27 16.16
N ARG A 42 -20.78 -6.56 17.03
CA ARG A 42 -21.89 -7.45 16.69
C ARG A 42 -22.84 -6.80 15.67
N ALA A 43 -23.18 -5.53 15.85
CA ALA A 43 -24.00 -4.77 14.90
C ALA A 43 -23.35 -4.63 13.52
N LEU A 44 -22.02 -4.59 13.44
CA LEU A 44 -21.27 -4.58 12.18
C LEU A 44 -21.19 -5.94 11.49
N ARG A 45 -21.29 -7.04 12.24
CA ARG A 45 -21.24 -8.42 11.70
C ARG A 45 -22.60 -8.94 11.25
N GLU A 46 -23.69 -8.39 11.77
CA GLU A 46 -25.03 -8.72 11.30
C GLU A 46 -25.28 -8.07 9.93
N PRO A 47 -25.71 -8.85 8.91
CA PRO A 47 -26.12 -8.26 7.65
C PRO A 47 -27.32 -7.33 7.92
N PRO A 48 -27.30 -6.08 7.41
CA PRO A 48 -28.39 -5.16 7.66
C PRO A 48 -29.70 -5.73 7.11
N LEU A 49 -30.66 -5.97 8.00
CA LEU A 49 -31.97 -6.55 7.70
C LEU A 49 -32.90 -5.60 6.93
N SER A 50 -32.49 -4.34 6.75
CA SER A 50 -33.26 -3.30 6.07
C SER A 50 -32.65 -2.96 4.71
N PRO A 51 -33.45 -2.81 3.64
CA PRO A 51 -32.94 -2.32 2.37
C PRO A 51 -32.28 -0.95 2.55
N LEU A 52 -31.04 -0.85 2.09
CA LEU A 52 -30.30 0.41 2.10
C LEU A 52 -31.06 1.47 1.29
N PRO A 53 -31.10 2.74 1.75
CA PRO A 53 -31.67 3.83 0.97
C PRO A 53 -31.01 3.92 -0.42
N ALA A 54 -31.78 4.26 -1.46
CA ALA A 54 -31.26 4.36 -2.83
C ALA A 54 -30.04 5.30 -2.93
N ASP A 55 -30.00 6.34 -2.09
CA ASP A 55 -28.93 7.34 -2.06
C ASP A 55 -27.82 7.05 -1.06
N PHE A 56 -27.80 5.87 -0.44
CA PHE A 56 -26.79 5.50 0.57
C PHE A 56 -25.37 5.65 0.02
N ALA A 57 -25.12 5.13 -1.19
CA ALA A 57 -23.83 5.23 -1.84
C ALA A 57 -23.41 6.69 -2.08
N ALA A 58 -24.35 7.55 -2.49
CA ALA A 58 -24.09 8.97 -2.67
C ALA A 58 -23.83 9.69 -1.33
N GLY A 59 -24.54 9.31 -0.27
CA GLY A 59 -24.31 9.80 1.08
C GLY A 59 -22.92 9.44 1.62
N VAL A 60 -22.54 8.17 1.48
CA VAL A 60 -21.22 7.68 1.88
C VAL A 60 -20.11 8.34 1.04
N ALA A 61 -20.30 8.50 -0.28
CA ALA A 61 -19.33 9.17 -1.13
C ALA A 61 -19.07 10.63 -0.71
N ARG A 62 -20.12 11.37 -0.34
CA ARG A 62 -19.99 12.75 0.17
C ARG A 62 -19.24 12.81 1.51
N LEU A 63 -19.50 11.85 2.40
CA LEU A 63 -18.81 11.76 3.70
C LEU A 63 -17.35 11.31 3.56
N ALA A 64 -17.04 10.47 2.57
CA ALA A 64 -15.69 9.98 2.31
C ALA A 64 -14.82 10.97 1.51
N ALA A 65 -15.42 11.87 0.73
CA ALA A 65 -14.71 12.88 -0.05
C ALA A 65 -13.70 13.73 0.75
N PRO A 66 -14.02 14.27 1.96
CA PRO A 66 -13.05 15.01 2.77
C PRO A 66 -11.91 14.13 3.32
N ALA A 67 -12.15 12.84 3.61
CA ALA A 67 -11.12 11.89 4.04
C ALA A 67 -10.15 11.49 2.91
N ALA A 68 -10.60 11.58 1.66
CA ALA A 68 -9.72 11.39 0.50
C ALA A 68 -8.75 12.57 0.30
N ALA A 69 -9.14 13.79 0.70
CA ALA A 69 -8.29 14.98 0.58
C ALA A 69 -7.06 14.93 1.51
N THR A 70 -7.19 14.42 2.74
CA THR A 70 -6.07 14.25 3.67
C THR A 70 -5.08 13.17 3.22
N ARG A 71 -5.54 12.17 2.46
CA ARG A 71 -4.71 11.09 1.87
C ARG A 71 -3.76 11.58 0.77
N THR A 72 -3.98 12.78 0.22
CA THR A 72 -3.15 13.33 -0.86
C THR A 72 -1.76 13.79 -0.41
N VAL A 73 -1.60 14.15 0.87
CA VAL A 73 -0.30 14.53 1.46
C VAL A 73 0.56 13.28 1.67
N ASP A 74 -0.06 12.22 2.20
CA ASP A 74 0.56 10.91 2.44
C ASP A 74 1.11 10.30 1.13
N THR A 75 0.34 10.41 0.04
CA THR A 75 0.74 9.90 -1.28
C THR A 75 1.89 10.66 -1.95
N ARG A 76 2.30 11.84 -1.48
CA ARG A 76 3.52 12.52 -1.98
C ARG A 76 4.75 12.05 -1.24
N LEU A 77 4.65 11.96 0.08
CA LEU A 77 5.72 11.46 0.95
C LEU A 77 6.03 10.00 0.62
N GLU A 78 5.01 9.14 0.56
CA GLU A 78 5.14 7.72 0.20
C GLU A 78 5.82 7.54 -1.18
N ARG A 79 5.47 8.40 -2.15
CA ARG A 79 6.08 8.37 -3.48
C ARG A 79 7.54 8.82 -3.45
N LEU A 80 7.88 9.79 -2.60
CA LEU A 80 9.25 10.25 -2.41
C LEU A 80 10.10 9.19 -1.70
N LEU A 81 9.59 8.55 -0.64
CA LEU A 81 10.25 7.43 0.01
C LEU A 81 10.44 6.26 -0.95
N GLY A 82 9.42 5.90 -1.73
CA GLY A 82 9.53 4.85 -2.74
C GLY A 82 10.59 5.17 -3.81
N ALA A 83 10.67 6.42 -4.25
CA ALA A 83 11.69 6.85 -5.21
C ALA A 83 13.10 6.80 -4.59
N VAL A 84 13.28 7.31 -3.37
CA VAL A 84 14.57 7.27 -2.65
C VAL A 84 15.02 5.83 -2.42
N LEU A 85 14.11 4.96 -1.96
CA LEU A 85 14.41 3.55 -1.75
C LEU A 85 14.78 2.84 -3.05
N GLY A 86 14.05 3.12 -4.14
CA GLY A 86 14.36 2.58 -5.47
C GLY A 86 15.73 3.02 -5.98
N ILE A 87 16.08 4.30 -5.82
CA ILE A 87 17.40 4.82 -6.19
C ILE A 87 18.49 4.19 -5.33
N ALA A 88 18.29 4.08 -4.00
CA ALA A 88 19.25 3.48 -3.09
C ALA A 88 19.51 2.00 -3.41
N LEU A 89 18.46 1.22 -3.66
CA LEU A 89 18.57 -0.19 -4.07
C LEU A 89 19.25 -0.33 -5.45
N GLY A 90 18.90 0.53 -6.41
CA GLY A 90 19.52 0.52 -7.73
C GLY A 90 21.01 0.86 -7.67
N ALA A 91 21.39 1.87 -6.89
CA ALA A 91 22.78 2.24 -6.67
C ALA A 91 23.57 1.14 -5.96
N ALA A 92 22.99 0.51 -4.93
CA ALA A 92 23.61 -0.62 -4.24
C ALA A 92 23.81 -1.82 -5.17
N ALA A 93 22.81 -2.16 -5.98
CA ALA A 93 22.91 -3.25 -6.96
C ALA A 93 24.00 -2.96 -8.02
N LEU A 94 24.10 -1.72 -8.50
CA LEU A 94 25.15 -1.30 -9.43
C LEU A 94 26.54 -1.38 -8.79
N ALA A 95 26.69 -0.88 -7.56
CA ALA A 95 27.97 -0.93 -6.84
C ALA A 95 28.45 -2.38 -6.64
N GLN A 96 27.57 -3.27 -6.16
CA GLN A 96 27.89 -4.69 -6.00
C GLN A 96 28.15 -5.37 -7.35
N GLY A 97 27.41 -5.00 -8.39
CA GLY A 97 27.65 -5.47 -9.75
C GLY A 97 29.00 -5.03 -10.32
N LEU A 98 29.49 -3.84 -9.99
CA LEU A 98 30.80 -3.36 -10.45
C LEU A 98 31.95 -3.99 -9.67
N GLU A 99 31.79 -4.20 -8.36
CA GLU A 99 32.85 -4.75 -7.51
C GLU A 99 32.95 -6.27 -7.59
N GLN A 100 31.82 -6.99 -7.58
CA GLN A 100 31.77 -8.46 -7.56
C GLN A 100 31.19 -9.09 -8.83
N GLY A 101 30.63 -8.29 -9.74
CA GLY A 101 29.94 -8.83 -10.92
C GLY A 101 30.87 -9.52 -11.91
N ALA A 102 32.15 -9.09 -12.01
CA ALA A 102 33.13 -9.77 -12.86
C ALA A 102 33.44 -11.19 -12.36
N GLU A 103 33.53 -11.39 -11.04
CA GLU A 103 33.75 -12.69 -10.41
C GLU A 103 32.56 -13.63 -10.65
N TRP A 104 31.34 -13.11 -10.45
CA TRP A 104 30.10 -13.83 -10.73
C TRP A 104 29.94 -14.20 -12.21
N LEU A 105 30.22 -13.25 -13.12
CA LEU A 105 30.20 -13.49 -14.57
C LEU A 105 31.24 -14.53 -14.98
N ARG A 106 32.42 -14.53 -14.34
CA ARG A 106 33.47 -15.52 -14.61
C ARG A 106 33.06 -16.91 -14.17
N ILE A 107 32.49 -17.07 -12.97
CA ILE A 107 31.97 -18.37 -12.48
C ILE A 107 30.82 -18.85 -13.38
N LEU A 108 29.94 -17.95 -13.80
CA LEU A 108 28.87 -18.25 -14.76
C LEU A 108 29.44 -18.65 -16.12
N ALA A 109 30.49 -17.98 -16.60
CA ALA A 109 31.14 -18.30 -17.88
C ALA A 109 31.89 -19.63 -17.83
N GLU A 110 32.52 -19.96 -16.70
CA GLU A 110 33.21 -21.23 -16.50
C GLU A 110 32.24 -22.41 -16.36
N GLN A 111 31.03 -22.18 -15.82
CA GLN A 111 29.97 -23.19 -15.77
C GLN A 111 29.06 -23.19 -17.00
N ALA A 112 29.16 -22.16 -17.86
CA ALA A 112 28.44 -22.11 -19.12
C ALA A 112 29.18 -22.97 -20.16
N SER A 113 28.76 -24.23 -20.26
CA SER A 113 28.78 -24.96 -21.54
C SER A 113 28.41 -24.01 -22.70
N PRO A 114 29.04 -24.10 -23.89
CA PRO A 114 28.94 -23.10 -24.96
C PRO A 114 27.53 -22.53 -25.05
N LEU A 115 27.38 -21.25 -24.70
CA LEU A 115 26.08 -20.62 -24.54
C LEU A 115 25.26 -20.90 -25.81
N PRO A 116 24.10 -21.57 -25.69
CA PRO A 116 23.30 -21.88 -26.86
C PRO A 116 22.92 -20.58 -27.57
N PRO A 117 22.91 -20.57 -28.91
CA PRO A 117 22.55 -19.38 -29.67
C PRO A 117 21.16 -18.89 -29.25
N GLY A 118 21.09 -17.73 -28.58
CA GLY A 118 19.84 -17.16 -28.08
C GLY A 118 19.88 -16.60 -26.66
N THR A 119 20.92 -16.89 -25.87
CA THR A 119 20.99 -16.39 -24.47
C THR A 119 21.02 -14.85 -24.38
N LEU A 120 21.72 -14.19 -25.30
CA LEU A 120 21.69 -12.72 -25.42
C LEU A 120 20.28 -12.20 -25.74
N ARG A 121 19.54 -12.90 -26.59
CA ARG A 121 18.16 -12.53 -26.97
C ARG A 121 17.20 -12.71 -25.79
N LEU A 122 17.38 -13.76 -25.00
CA LEU A 122 16.64 -14.00 -23.77
C LEU A 122 16.94 -12.94 -22.71
N GLY A 123 18.22 -12.58 -22.54
CA GLY A 123 18.64 -11.52 -21.62
C GLY A 123 18.04 -10.17 -21.97
N VAL A 124 18.06 -9.79 -23.25
CA VAL A 124 17.42 -8.55 -23.72
C VAL A 124 15.89 -8.61 -23.55
N ALA A 125 15.26 -9.74 -23.84
CA ALA A 125 13.82 -9.91 -23.64
C ALA A 125 13.40 -9.78 -22.16
N LEU A 126 14.18 -10.37 -21.25
CA LEU A 126 13.96 -10.24 -19.81
C LEU A 126 14.16 -8.80 -19.33
N ALA A 127 15.24 -8.15 -19.76
CA ALA A 127 15.50 -6.74 -19.44
C ALA A 127 14.39 -5.83 -19.97
N ALA A 128 13.91 -6.05 -21.19
CA ALA A 128 12.79 -5.32 -21.78
C ALA A 128 11.48 -5.58 -21.01
N CYS A 129 11.22 -6.82 -20.61
CA CYS A 129 10.01 -7.18 -19.84
C CYS A 129 9.99 -6.47 -18.48
N VAL A 130 11.11 -6.52 -17.74
CA VAL A 130 11.25 -5.85 -16.44
C VAL A 130 11.15 -4.33 -16.62
N GLY A 131 11.83 -3.77 -17.63
CA GLY A 131 11.77 -2.34 -17.94
C GLY A 131 10.35 -1.87 -18.28
N CYS A 132 9.61 -2.62 -19.10
CA CYS A 132 8.22 -2.31 -19.43
C CYS A 132 7.29 -2.40 -18.21
N SER A 133 7.47 -3.40 -17.35
CA SER A 133 6.70 -3.53 -16.10
C SER A 133 6.91 -2.33 -15.17
N TRP A 134 8.16 -1.86 -15.07
CA TRP A 134 8.50 -0.64 -14.34
C TRP A 134 7.92 0.62 -14.99
N LEU A 135 7.99 0.73 -16.33
CA LEU A 135 7.45 1.86 -17.08
C LEU A 135 5.93 1.99 -16.93
N ILE A 136 5.23 0.86 -16.85
CA ILE A 136 3.79 0.82 -16.58
C ILE A 136 3.51 1.23 -15.13
N GLY A 137 4.34 0.81 -14.18
CA GLY A 137 4.29 1.25 -12.78
C GLY A 137 4.58 2.74 -12.58
N LEU A 138 5.19 3.42 -13.57
CA LEU A 138 5.43 4.87 -13.60
C LEU A 138 4.28 5.67 -14.25
N LEU A 139 3.25 5.01 -14.79
CA LEU A 139 2.01 5.64 -15.26
C LEU A 139 0.95 6.02 -14.18
N PRO A 140 1.22 6.17 -12.86
CA PRO A 140 0.23 6.76 -11.98
C PRO A 140 0.04 8.24 -12.35
N ARG A 141 -1.16 8.54 -12.88
CA ARG A 141 -1.90 9.83 -12.85
C ARG A 141 -2.01 10.65 -14.15
N ARG A 142 -2.38 10.03 -15.27
CA ARG A 142 -3.10 10.79 -16.34
C ARG A 142 -4.62 10.55 -16.36
N GLN A 143 -5.12 9.45 -15.83
CA GLN A 143 -6.56 9.13 -15.91
C GLN A 143 -7.47 9.91 -14.93
N ALA A 144 -6.96 10.37 -13.78
CA ALA A 144 -7.75 11.14 -12.82
C ALA A 144 -8.16 12.56 -13.28
N ARG A 145 -7.68 13.03 -14.45
CA ARG A 145 -8.01 14.37 -15.00
C ARG A 145 -9.06 14.33 -16.11
N ARG A 146 -9.50 13.15 -16.57
CA ARG A 146 -10.44 13.01 -17.71
C ARG A 146 -11.90 12.81 -17.28
N SER A 147 -12.16 12.48 -16.01
CA SER A 147 -13.53 12.28 -15.47
C SER A 147 -14.21 13.55 -14.95
N LEU A 148 -13.62 14.73 -15.15
CA LEU A 148 -14.19 16.05 -14.77
C LEU A 148 -14.67 16.87 -15.99
N ARG A 149 -14.93 16.22 -17.13
CA ARG A 149 -15.34 16.87 -18.39
C ARG A 149 -16.63 16.32 -19.00
N HIS A 150 -17.49 15.68 -18.21
CA HIS A 150 -18.84 15.33 -18.62
C HIS A 150 -19.84 15.78 -17.56
#